data_AF-A0A1Z8QEE5-F1
#
_entry.id   AF-A0A1Z8QEE5-F1
#
_cell.length_a   1.000
_cell.length_b   1.000
_cell.length_c   1.000
_cell.angle_alpha   90.00
_cell.angle_beta   90.00
_cell.angle_gamma   90.00
#
_symmetry.space_group_name_H-M   'P 1'
#
loop_
_entity.id
_entity.type
_entity.pdbx_description
1 polymer ?
#
loop_
_entity_poly.entity_id
_entity_poly.type
_entity_poly.pdbx_seq_one_letter_code
_entity_poly.pdbx_strand_id
1 'polypeptide(L)'
;MAYKINNTFGTLLVTLPDGTIDTAATDLTLFGKAYAGFGEKLNENFVKILENFNNTSSPANKIQGQLWFDQTNKQINVYTGAKWKPVGSTTNSSTSPTNAVQGDLWFDTANTQLYVYTGSVWTLIGPTTIAGSGVTQVVTDTVLDNAGVYRSILKLVTQDTVVAVVSNLAFTPSTTEANAVALTAAGFSSVAQGVQLSSTVASAKFRGTSTDSDALGGIAVANFLRSDQNDSTTGHLEILNDNGLRIGAGSDIQMTMTGDNFTIANVTSNGNIAFTVNDGGVTTTALTMEGSTANVTIAKDLRVSGNLTIDGDTVTNNTSTLTVEDNIIELNRNVSSNAGMPNYTGLKVNRGETSVATEQNLYWVWDETFADDGTTTHGNAGGAWTAFKSGGGQNELSAPTLVDVRANIVHATSTSAQYADLAERYESDCETEVGDVVMLGGHAEVTKCNKELCDQVFGVVSESPAFLMNASAGNNDTHPMIALKGRVLVKLTGKGNAGERIVSAGNGEARVANIDECTTFNTIGRLIKHKYNEETTLTECVIGVK
;
A
#
# COMPACT_ATOMS: atom_id res chain seq x y z
N MET A 1 91.85 -82.10 45.79
CA MET A 1 90.46 -82.50 45.50
C MET A 1 89.69 -81.27 45.05
N ALA A 2 89.29 -81.23 43.77
CA ALA A 2 88.56 -80.08 43.24
C ALA A 2 87.22 -79.86 43.96
N TYR A 3 86.83 -78.60 44.15
CA TYR A 3 85.52 -78.23 44.71
C TYR A 3 84.69 -77.43 43.69
N LYS A 4 83.36 -77.44 43.86
CA LYS A 4 82.41 -76.80 42.94
C LYS A 4 81.94 -75.46 43.49
N ILE A 5 81.88 -74.45 42.63
CA ILE A 5 81.29 -73.14 42.95
C ILE A 5 80.00 -73.00 42.13
N ASN A 6 78.88 -72.81 42.81
CA ASN A 6 77.58 -72.56 42.17
C ASN A 6 77.19 -71.08 42.36
N ASN A 7 76.46 -70.51 41.42
CA ASN A 7 75.82 -69.22 41.62
C ASN A 7 74.57 -69.33 42.52
N THR A 8 73.94 -68.20 42.83
CA THR A 8 72.73 -68.12 43.66
C THR A 8 71.56 -68.97 43.15
N PHE A 9 71.50 -69.24 41.84
CA PHE A 9 70.47 -70.08 41.22
C PHE A 9 70.82 -71.58 41.25
N GLY A 10 71.91 -71.98 41.91
CA GLY A 10 72.38 -73.36 41.98
C GLY A 10 73.08 -73.85 40.70
N THR A 11 73.32 -72.97 39.72
CA THR A 11 74.03 -73.32 38.48
C THR A 11 75.53 -73.39 38.74
N LEU A 12 76.19 -74.45 38.29
CA LEU A 12 77.64 -74.62 38.40
C LEU A 12 78.37 -73.54 37.58
N LEU A 13 79.17 -72.71 38.25
CA LEU A 13 80.05 -71.73 37.61
C LEU A 13 81.36 -72.38 37.17
N VAL A 14 82.03 -73.09 38.09
CA VAL A 14 83.31 -73.76 37.82
C VAL A 14 83.54 -74.92 38.80
N THR A 15 84.23 -75.97 38.35
CA THR A 15 84.85 -76.99 39.22
C THR A 15 86.34 -76.70 39.29
N LEU A 16 86.85 -76.38 40.48
CA LEU A 16 88.16 -75.76 40.63
C LEU A 16 89.18 -76.70 41.31
N PRO A 17 90.21 -77.19 40.59
CA PRO A 17 91.26 -78.05 41.14
C PRO A 17 92.17 -77.36 42.17
N ASP A 18 92.75 -78.15 43.08
CA ASP A 18 93.75 -77.66 44.05
C ASP A 18 94.95 -77.03 43.33
N GLY A 19 95.49 -75.94 43.90
CA GLY A 19 96.65 -75.25 43.36
C GLY A 19 96.42 -74.46 42.06
N THR A 20 95.17 -74.31 41.59
CA THR A 20 94.83 -73.57 40.36
C THR A 20 93.97 -72.33 40.63
N ILE A 21 93.84 -71.44 39.65
CA ILE A 21 92.89 -70.31 39.67
C ILE A 21 91.96 -70.37 38.45
N ASP A 22 90.79 -69.78 38.57
CA ASP A 22 89.90 -69.51 37.45
C ASP A 22 89.65 -68.00 37.34
N THR A 23 89.85 -67.48 36.13
CA THR A 23 89.60 -66.08 35.75
C THR A 23 88.70 -65.98 34.52
N ALA A 24 88.08 -67.10 34.12
CA ALA A 24 87.32 -67.23 32.89
C ALA A 24 85.82 -67.35 33.15
N ALA A 25 85.41 -67.95 34.28
CA ALA A 25 84.01 -68.11 34.63
C ALA A 25 83.38 -66.80 35.13
N THR A 26 84.17 -65.92 35.76
CA THR A 26 83.72 -64.60 36.25
C THR A 26 84.84 -63.56 36.12
N ASP A 27 84.53 -62.27 36.28
CA ASP A 27 85.55 -61.21 36.34
C ASP A 27 86.30 -61.14 37.70
N LEU A 28 85.90 -61.98 38.65
CA LEU A 28 86.64 -62.26 39.89
C LEU A 28 87.58 -63.46 39.67
N THR A 29 88.71 -63.44 40.37
CA THR A 29 89.61 -64.61 40.42
C THR A 29 89.09 -65.60 41.45
N LEU A 30 88.79 -66.83 41.06
CA LEU A 30 88.37 -67.91 41.95
C LEU A 30 89.57 -68.81 42.27
N PHE A 31 89.69 -69.28 43.52
CA PHE A 31 90.93 -69.91 44.03
C PHE A 31 90.77 -71.39 44.39
N GLY A 32 91.53 -72.27 43.75
CA GLY A 32 91.66 -73.67 44.17
C GLY A 32 92.29 -73.78 45.56
N LYS A 33 91.98 -74.86 46.29
CA LYS A 33 92.57 -75.08 47.63
C LYS A 33 94.10 -75.07 47.53
N ALA A 34 94.75 -74.36 48.45
CA ALA A 34 96.21 -74.24 48.55
C ALA A 34 96.92 -73.54 47.37
N TYR A 35 96.26 -72.66 46.62
CA TYR A 35 96.93 -71.80 45.62
C TYR A 35 97.93 -70.83 46.28
N ALA A 36 99.18 -70.86 45.85
CA ALA A 36 100.21 -69.93 46.30
C ALA A 36 99.98 -68.55 45.65
N GLY A 37 99.91 -67.48 46.47
CA GLY A 37 99.60 -66.13 46.00
C GLY A 37 98.12 -65.73 46.09
N PHE A 38 97.27 -66.51 46.77
CA PHE A 38 95.84 -66.21 46.88
C PHE A 38 95.54 -64.84 47.52
N GLY A 39 96.36 -64.38 48.48
CA GLY A 39 96.09 -63.19 49.27
C GLY A 39 96.06 -61.89 48.46
N GLU A 40 96.96 -61.72 47.49
CA GLU A 40 96.99 -60.55 46.61
C GLU A 40 95.72 -60.47 45.75
N LYS A 41 95.42 -61.55 45.02
CA LYS A 41 94.27 -61.64 44.12
C LYS A 41 92.93 -61.61 44.86
N LEU A 42 92.87 -62.13 46.09
CA LEU A 42 91.69 -62.02 46.93
C LEU A 42 91.41 -60.55 47.32
N ASN A 43 92.44 -59.79 47.68
CA ASN A 43 92.28 -58.36 47.99
C ASN A 43 91.91 -57.54 46.75
N GLU A 44 92.48 -57.84 45.58
CA GLU A 44 92.04 -57.23 44.31
C GLU A 44 90.56 -57.49 44.02
N ASN A 45 90.05 -58.71 44.27
CA ASN A 45 88.63 -59.01 44.13
C ASN A 45 87.75 -58.11 45.04
N PHE A 46 88.16 -57.87 46.29
CA PHE A 46 87.41 -56.97 47.18
C PHE A 46 87.39 -55.54 46.67
N VAL A 47 88.51 -55.05 46.12
CA VAL A 47 88.57 -53.72 45.50
C VAL A 47 87.64 -53.65 44.28
N LYS A 48 87.69 -54.65 43.38
CA LYS A 48 86.79 -54.73 42.22
C LYS A 48 85.32 -54.71 42.62
N ILE A 49 84.95 -55.42 43.69
CA ILE A 49 83.56 -55.40 44.18
C ILE A 49 83.21 -54.02 44.75
N LEU A 50 84.08 -53.41 45.56
CA LEU A 50 83.86 -52.09 46.16
C LEU A 50 83.66 -51.00 45.11
N GLU A 51 84.46 -51.02 44.05
CA GLU A 51 84.34 -50.06 42.95
C GLU A 51 83.31 -50.45 41.89
N ASN A 52 82.58 -51.56 42.10
CA ASN A 52 81.62 -52.10 41.15
C ASN A 52 82.25 -52.32 39.77
N PHE A 53 83.40 -53.00 39.71
CA PHE A 53 84.13 -53.36 38.48
C PHE A 53 84.43 -52.15 37.56
N ASN A 54 84.68 -50.98 38.15
CA ASN A 54 84.94 -49.72 37.47
C ASN A 54 85.94 -49.86 36.31
N ASN A 55 85.47 -49.57 35.10
CA ASN A 55 86.28 -49.66 33.89
C ASN A 55 85.63 -48.85 32.76
N THR A 56 86.38 -48.51 31.72
CA THR A 56 85.88 -47.89 30.48
C THR A 56 85.15 -48.86 29.56
N SER A 57 85.37 -50.17 29.74
CA SER A 57 84.67 -51.24 29.01
C SER A 57 83.92 -52.16 29.95
N SER A 58 82.78 -52.68 29.50
CA SER A 58 81.97 -53.57 30.34
C SER A 58 82.71 -54.88 30.69
N PRO A 59 82.49 -55.45 31.89
CA PRO A 59 83.05 -56.74 32.29
C PRO A 59 82.79 -57.85 31.26
N ALA A 60 83.83 -58.62 30.93
CA ALA A 60 83.79 -59.59 29.83
C ALA A 60 83.10 -60.89 30.26
N ASN A 61 83.43 -61.37 31.46
CA ASN A 61 82.90 -62.60 32.06
C ASN A 61 81.72 -62.29 32.98
N LYS A 62 80.81 -61.45 32.46
CA LYS A 62 79.68 -60.89 33.19
C LYS A 62 78.67 -61.95 33.63
N ILE A 63 78.22 -61.83 34.86
CA ILE A 63 77.15 -62.66 35.42
C ILE A 63 75.89 -61.83 35.67
N GLN A 64 74.71 -62.45 35.58
CA GLN A 64 73.45 -61.77 35.84
C GLN A 64 73.42 -61.17 37.25
N GLY A 65 73.06 -59.89 37.34
CA GLY A 65 73.04 -59.11 38.58
C GLY A 65 74.35 -58.39 38.91
N GLN A 66 75.43 -58.60 38.14
CA GLN A 66 76.69 -57.89 38.36
C GLN A 66 76.51 -56.39 38.13
N LEU A 67 77.15 -55.60 39.00
CA LEU A 67 77.23 -54.14 38.87
C LEU A 67 78.52 -53.74 38.14
N TRP A 68 78.42 -52.71 37.33
CA TRP A 68 79.55 -52.10 36.62
C TRP A 68 79.46 -50.58 36.66
N PHE A 69 80.47 -49.92 37.21
CA PHE A 69 80.62 -48.48 37.04
C PHE A 69 81.28 -48.17 35.69
N ASP A 70 80.49 -47.65 34.76
CA ASP A 70 80.94 -47.20 33.45
C ASP A 70 81.67 -45.87 33.60
N GLN A 71 83.00 -45.92 33.56
CA GLN A 71 83.84 -44.75 33.75
C GLN A 71 83.69 -43.72 32.63
N THR A 72 83.27 -44.14 31.43
CA THR A 72 83.06 -43.26 30.29
C THR A 72 81.85 -42.38 30.52
N ASN A 73 80.72 -42.99 30.94
CA ASN A 73 79.45 -42.29 31.13
C ASN A 73 79.18 -41.86 32.59
N LYS A 74 80.09 -42.16 33.52
CA LYS A 74 79.98 -41.84 34.96
C LYS A 74 78.70 -42.37 35.60
N GLN A 75 78.32 -43.60 35.27
CA GLN A 75 77.07 -44.20 35.72
C GLN A 75 77.23 -45.67 36.15
N ILE A 76 76.40 -46.12 37.08
CA ILE A 76 76.31 -47.53 37.47
C ILE A 76 75.37 -48.25 36.50
N ASN A 77 75.79 -49.42 36.04
CA ASN A 77 75.00 -50.34 35.25
C ASN A 77 74.84 -51.68 35.98
N VAL A 78 73.77 -52.41 35.69
CA VAL A 78 73.54 -53.79 36.13
C VAL A 78 73.38 -54.70 34.92
N TYR A 79 74.02 -55.87 34.92
CA TYR A 79 73.84 -56.86 33.86
C TYR A 79 72.56 -57.67 34.09
N THR A 80 71.63 -57.63 33.14
CA THR A 80 70.31 -58.27 33.29
C THR A 80 70.31 -59.76 32.96
N GLY A 81 71.43 -60.31 32.49
CA GLY A 81 71.52 -61.63 31.88
C GLY A 81 71.59 -61.60 30.35
N ALA A 82 71.11 -60.50 29.74
CA ALA A 82 71.19 -60.27 28.29
C ALA A 82 71.99 -59.00 27.91
N LYS A 83 71.88 -57.92 28.71
CA LYS A 83 72.56 -56.65 28.43
C LYS A 83 72.84 -55.87 29.72
N TRP A 84 73.70 -54.87 29.63
CA TRP A 84 73.88 -53.87 30.69
C TRP A 84 72.74 -52.84 30.64
N LYS A 85 72.14 -52.52 31.80
CA LYS A 85 71.12 -51.48 31.98
C LYS A 85 71.61 -50.46 33.03
N PRO A 86 71.53 -49.14 32.77
CA PRO A 86 71.84 -48.12 33.78
C PRO A 86 70.92 -48.21 35.02
N VAL A 87 71.46 -47.91 36.20
CA VAL A 87 70.74 -47.91 37.47
C VAL A 87 70.48 -46.47 37.90
N GLY A 88 69.20 -46.08 38.04
CA GLY A 88 68.79 -44.81 38.65
C GLY A 88 68.82 -43.56 37.76
N SER A 89 68.95 -43.69 36.44
CA SER A 89 68.90 -42.57 35.49
C SER A 89 67.82 -42.77 34.41
N THR A 90 67.41 -41.66 33.79
CA THR A 90 66.65 -41.72 32.54
C THR A 90 67.54 -42.32 31.45
N THR A 91 66.99 -43.16 30.59
CA THR A 91 67.70 -43.51 29.35
C THR A 91 67.73 -42.26 28.48
N ASN A 92 68.89 -41.85 27.97
CA ASN A 92 69.02 -40.64 27.15
C ASN A 92 69.44 -41.05 25.74
N SER A 93 68.57 -40.83 24.76
CA SER A 93 68.81 -41.22 23.36
C SER A 93 67.86 -40.49 22.41
N SER A 94 68.24 -40.37 21.14
CA SER A 94 67.39 -39.77 20.09
C SER A 94 66.30 -40.71 19.57
N THR A 95 66.33 -41.99 19.95
CA THR A 95 65.33 -43.00 19.57
C THR A 95 64.84 -43.73 20.81
N SER A 96 63.58 -44.17 20.78
CA SER A 96 62.96 -44.84 21.91
C SER A 96 63.67 -46.16 22.29
N PRO A 97 63.86 -46.43 23.59
CA PRO A 97 64.46 -47.69 24.04
C PRO A 97 63.56 -48.90 23.73
N THR A 98 64.15 -49.99 23.22
CA THR A 98 63.44 -51.18 22.71
C THR A 98 63.12 -52.26 23.76
N ASN A 99 63.65 -52.16 24.98
CA ASN A 99 63.36 -53.14 26.06
C ASN A 99 63.06 -52.41 27.36
N ALA A 100 62.01 -51.60 27.34
CA ALA A 100 61.56 -50.84 28.49
C ALA A 100 60.67 -51.69 29.39
N VAL A 101 60.72 -51.43 30.69
CA VAL A 101 59.80 -51.98 31.69
C VAL A 101 58.91 -50.84 32.19
N GLN A 102 57.68 -51.15 32.63
CA GLN A 102 56.75 -50.14 33.12
C GLN A 102 57.42 -49.24 34.18
N GLY A 103 57.27 -47.93 33.99
CA GLY A 103 57.88 -46.90 34.86
C GLY A 103 59.29 -46.48 34.45
N ASP A 104 59.93 -47.13 33.47
CA ASP A 104 61.19 -46.65 32.92
C ASP A 104 61.00 -45.24 32.34
N LEU A 105 61.99 -44.37 32.57
CA LEU A 105 62.02 -43.00 32.06
C LEU A 105 63.00 -42.90 30.88
N TRP A 106 62.59 -42.18 29.84
CA TRP A 106 63.42 -41.89 28.67
C TRP A 106 63.39 -40.39 28.39
N PHE A 107 64.56 -39.78 28.26
CA PHE A 107 64.71 -38.42 27.77
C PHE A 107 65.12 -38.47 26.30
N ASP A 108 64.20 -38.06 25.42
CA ASP A 108 64.46 -37.89 24.01
C ASP A 108 65.35 -36.66 23.81
N THR A 109 66.62 -36.90 23.55
CA THR A 109 67.62 -35.83 23.41
C THR A 109 67.48 -35.06 22.09
N ALA A 110 66.76 -35.58 21.10
CA ALA A 110 66.52 -34.87 19.85
C ALA A 110 65.41 -33.83 20.01
N ASN A 111 64.34 -34.18 20.73
CA ASN A 111 63.16 -33.33 20.91
C ASN A 111 63.09 -32.62 22.27
N THR A 112 64.04 -32.88 23.16
CA THR A 112 64.08 -32.37 24.56
C THR A 112 62.86 -32.78 25.39
N GLN A 113 62.37 -34.00 25.18
CA GLN A 113 61.11 -34.49 25.75
C GLN A 113 61.31 -35.64 26.73
N LEU A 114 60.63 -35.59 27.87
CA LEU A 114 60.59 -36.69 28.85
C LEU A 114 59.42 -37.62 28.55
N TYR A 115 59.70 -38.93 28.52
CA TYR A 115 58.73 -40.00 28.34
C TYR A 115 58.78 -40.98 29.52
N VAL A 116 57.65 -41.62 29.79
CA VAL A 116 57.53 -42.78 30.70
C VAL A 116 56.99 -43.98 29.93
N TYR A 117 57.56 -45.16 30.16
CA TYR A 117 57.05 -46.38 29.56
C TYR A 117 55.88 -46.91 30.40
N THR A 118 54.72 -47.09 29.76
CA THR A 118 53.47 -47.50 30.44
C THR A 118 53.34 -49.02 30.64
N GLY A 119 54.28 -49.80 30.11
CA GLY A 119 54.20 -51.26 30.01
C GLY A 119 53.97 -51.75 28.58
N SER A 120 53.37 -50.90 27.72
CA SER A 120 53.11 -51.22 26.31
C SER A 120 53.69 -50.19 25.34
N VAL A 121 53.68 -48.90 25.72
CA VAL A 121 54.12 -47.79 24.87
C VAL A 121 54.83 -46.71 25.69
N TRP A 122 55.71 -45.95 25.04
CA TRP A 122 56.29 -44.73 25.59
C TRP A 122 55.28 -43.58 25.50
N THR A 123 54.92 -42.99 26.64
CA THR A 123 53.99 -41.86 26.74
C THR A 123 54.74 -40.58 27.08
N LEU A 124 54.50 -39.51 26.32
CA LEU A 124 55.10 -38.20 26.53
C LEU A 124 54.60 -37.58 27.85
N ILE A 125 55.52 -37.11 28.68
CA ILE A 125 55.25 -36.34 29.89
C ILE A 125 55.40 -34.84 29.61
N GLY A 126 56.41 -34.44 28.84
CA GLY A 126 56.54 -33.06 28.37
C GLY A 126 57.98 -32.63 28.03
N PRO A 127 58.15 -31.43 27.45
CA PRO A 127 57.10 -30.51 27.00
C PRO A 127 56.34 -31.03 25.77
N THR A 128 55.08 -30.61 25.57
CA THR A 128 54.27 -30.99 24.41
C THR A 128 54.73 -30.33 23.10
N THR A 129 55.56 -29.30 23.18
CA THR A 129 56.16 -28.60 22.04
C THR A 129 57.52 -29.16 21.72
N ILE A 130 57.75 -29.49 20.44
CA ILE A 130 59.06 -29.88 19.91
C ILE A 130 59.89 -28.61 19.66
N ALA A 131 61.22 -28.71 19.78
CA ALA A 131 62.14 -27.63 19.46
C ALA A 131 61.91 -27.09 18.03
N GLY A 132 61.73 -25.77 17.90
CA GLY A 132 61.50 -25.08 16.62
C GLY A 132 60.02 -24.78 16.28
N SER A 133 59.06 -25.29 17.05
CA SER A 133 57.61 -25.07 16.78
C SER A 133 56.99 -23.84 17.46
N GLY A 134 57.77 -23.09 18.24
CA GLY A 134 57.28 -22.01 19.09
C GLY A 134 56.31 -22.47 20.19
N VAL A 135 55.95 -21.56 21.09
CA VAL A 135 55.00 -21.83 22.17
C VAL A 135 53.58 -21.90 21.61
N THR A 136 52.91 -23.05 21.80
CA THR A 136 51.49 -23.24 21.45
C THR A 136 50.74 -23.80 22.65
N GLN A 137 50.10 -22.93 23.43
CA GLN A 137 49.40 -23.29 24.67
C GLN A 137 48.46 -22.17 25.12
N VAL A 138 47.62 -22.46 26.11
CA VAL A 138 46.89 -21.43 26.87
C VAL A 138 47.75 -21.04 28.06
N VAL A 139 48.16 -19.77 28.11
CA VAL A 139 49.03 -19.23 29.16
C VAL A 139 48.20 -18.35 30.10
N THR A 140 48.20 -18.65 31.39
CA THR A 140 47.72 -17.70 32.41
C THR A 140 48.72 -16.56 32.54
N ASP A 141 48.24 -15.32 32.49
CA ASP A 141 49.08 -14.14 32.67
C ASP A 141 48.42 -13.12 33.59
N THR A 142 49.22 -12.26 34.19
CA THR A 142 48.75 -11.14 35.02
C THR A 142 49.34 -9.86 34.46
N VAL A 143 48.46 -8.94 34.04
CA VAL A 143 48.82 -7.65 33.45
C VAL A 143 48.28 -6.51 34.32
N LEU A 144 49.00 -5.40 34.41
CA LEU A 144 48.50 -4.21 35.09
C LEU A 144 47.56 -3.43 34.17
N ASP A 145 46.41 -2.98 34.66
CA ASP A 145 45.56 -2.03 33.91
C ASP A 145 46.05 -0.58 34.08
N ASN A 146 45.44 0.34 33.33
CA ASN A 146 45.74 1.77 33.39
C ASN A 146 45.35 2.45 34.72
N ALA A 147 44.60 1.77 35.60
CA ALA A 147 44.25 2.23 36.94
C ALA A 147 45.18 1.64 38.02
N GLY A 148 46.20 0.87 37.63
CA GLY A 148 47.15 0.26 38.56
C GLY A 148 46.65 -1.00 39.25
N VAL A 149 45.62 -1.67 38.71
CA VAL A 149 45.07 -2.93 39.24
C VAL A 149 45.52 -4.09 38.37
N TYR A 150 46.02 -5.15 39.00
CA TYR A 150 46.39 -6.38 38.29
C TYR A 150 45.15 -7.15 37.82
N ARG A 151 45.16 -7.55 36.55
CA ARG A 151 44.13 -8.32 35.87
C ARG A 151 44.69 -9.65 35.42
N SER A 152 44.06 -10.73 35.86
CA SER A 152 44.37 -12.07 35.38
C SER A 152 43.65 -12.33 34.05
N ILE A 153 44.39 -12.89 33.10
CA ILE A 153 43.91 -13.21 31.76
C ILE A 153 44.40 -14.59 31.33
N LEU A 154 43.74 -15.16 30.32
CA LEU A 154 44.25 -16.30 29.57
C LEU A 154 44.70 -15.81 28.19
N LYS A 155 45.95 -16.06 27.82
CA LYS A 155 46.47 -15.84 26.47
C LYS A 155 46.41 -17.15 25.70
N LEU A 156 45.74 -17.15 24.55
CA LEU A 156 45.81 -18.23 23.59
C LEU A 156 47.01 -17.94 22.68
N VAL A 157 48.06 -18.74 22.81
CA VAL A 157 49.31 -18.56 22.06
C VAL A 157 49.44 -19.69 21.06
N THR A 158 49.78 -19.36 19.81
CA THR A 158 50.12 -20.32 18.77
C THR A 158 51.41 -19.87 18.09
N GLN A 159 52.43 -20.72 18.07
CA GLN A 159 53.74 -20.41 17.49
C GLN A 159 54.27 -19.04 17.98
N ASP A 160 54.32 -18.85 19.31
CA ASP A 160 54.74 -17.63 20.00
C ASP A 160 53.87 -16.38 19.77
N THR A 161 52.82 -16.48 18.95
CA THR A 161 51.90 -15.37 18.66
C THR A 161 50.66 -15.46 19.54
N VAL A 162 50.32 -14.39 20.26
CA VAL A 162 49.05 -14.30 20.99
C VAL A 162 47.94 -14.06 19.98
N VAL A 163 47.07 -15.06 19.78
CA VAL A 163 45.96 -14.98 18.80
C VAL A 163 44.65 -14.53 19.43
N ALA A 164 44.47 -14.76 20.73
CA ALA A 164 43.29 -14.34 21.48
C ALA A 164 43.61 -14.17 22.97
N VAL A 165 42.77 -13.40 23.65
CA VAL A 165 42.81 -13.19 25.10
C VAL A 165 41.43 -13.46 25.66
N VAL A 166 41.38 -14.10 26.83
CA VAL A 166 40.16 -14.24 27.62
C VAL A 166 40.29 -13.44 28.91
N SER A 167 39.32 -12.58 29.18
CA SER A 167 39.22 -11.85 30.45
C SER A 167 37.81 -11.90 31.02
N ASN A 168 37.70 -11.85 32.34
CA ASN A 168 36.41 -11.77 33.02
C ASN A 168 35.90 -10.32 33.17
N LEU A 169 36.66 -9.32 32.73
CA LEU A 169 36.31 -7.91 32.84
C LEU A 169 36.93 -7.13 31.67
N ALA A 170 36.27 -6.08 31.21
CA ALA A 170 36.86 -5.17 30.25
C ALA A 170 37.86 -4.22 30.94
N PHE A 171 39.03 -3.99 30.35
CA PHE A 171 40.05 -3.07 30.88
C PHE A 171 40.96 -2.53 29.78
N THR A 172 41.71 -1.47 30.09
CA THR A 172 42.77 -0.94 29.23
C THR A 172 44.13 -1.30 29.84
N PRO A 173 45.04 -2.00 29.13
CA PRO A 173 46.36 -2.33 29.67
C PRO A 173 47.17 -1.08 30.05
N SER A 174 48.00 -1.19 31.08
CA SER A 174 48.97 -0.16 31.48
C SER A 174 49.96 0.12 30.35
N THR A 175 50.33 1.38 30.17
CA THR A 175 51.36 1.80 29.20
C THR A 175 52.78 1.64 29.74
N THR A 176 52.96 1.30 31.02
CA THR A 176 54.27 1.26 31.69
C THR A 176 54.67 -0.12 32.21
N GLU A 177 53.71 -1.02 32.44
CA GLU A 177 54.01 -2.37 32.92
C GLU A 177 54.37 -3.30 31.75
N ALA A 178 55.43 -4.10 31.92
CA ALA A 178 56.06 -4.83 30.82
C ALA A 178 55.11 -5.82 30.13
N ASN A 179 54.32 -6.59 30.89
CA ASN A 179 53.38 -7.56 30.32
C ASN A 179 52.22 -6.85 29.63
N ALA A 180 51.71 -5.76 30.20
CA ALA A 180 50.66 -4.92 29.60
C ALA A 180 51.12 -4.26 28.28
N VAL A 181 52.36 -3.79 28.20
CA VAL A 181 52.96 -3.25 26.97
C VAL A 181 53.10 -4.35 25.92
N ALA A 182 53.57 -5.54 26.29
CA ALA A 182 53.64 -6.69 25.40
C ALA A 182 52.25 -7.14 24.90
N LEU A 183 51.24 -7.08 25.77
CA LEU A 183 49.84 -7.38 25.43
C LEU A 183 49.28 -6.38 24.42
N THR A 184 49.59 -5.10 24.59
CA THR A 184 49.20 -4.05 23.63
C THR A 184 49.90 -4.25 22.29
N ALA A 185 51.20 -4.59 22.29
CA ALA A 185 51.95 -4.92 21.07
C ALA A 185 51.40 -6.16 20.35
N ALA A 186 50.75 -7.07 21.09
CA ALA A 186 50.05 -8.23 20.54
C ALA A 186 48.61 -7.92 20.04
N GLY A 187 48.24 -6.64 19.92
CA GLY A 187 46.99 -6.20 19.29
C GLY A 187 45.81 -5.96 20.24
N PHE A 188 46.06 -5.80 21.53
CA PHE A 188 45.02 -5.56 22.54
C PHE A 188 45.18 -4.20 23.23
N SER A 189 44.95 -3.09 22.50
CA SER A 189 44.96 -1.74 23.08
C SER A 189 43.85 -1.52 24.12
N SER A 190 42.79 -2.31 24.03
CA SER A 190 41.76 -2.51 25.04
C SER A 190 41.38 -3.98 25.07
N VAL A 191 41.11 -4.51 26.26
CA VAL A 191 40.64 -5.88 26.45
C VAL A 191 39.16 -5.85 26.78
N ALA A 192 38.34 -6.55 26.02
CA ALA A 192 36.93 -6.77 26.29
C ALA A 192 36.74 -7.93 27.27
N GLN A 193 35.62 -7.91 28.01
CA GLN A 193 35.18 -9.08 28.76
C GLN A 193 34.81 -10.21 27.78
N GLY A 194 35.22 -11.43 28.08
CA GLY A 194 35.05 -12.60 27.23
C GLY A 194 36.30 -12.89 26.39
N VAL A 195 36.10 -13.52 25.22
CA VAL A 195 37.16 -13.88 24.28
C VAL A 195 37.32 -12.76 23.25
N GLN A 196 38.50 -12.16 23.17
CA GLN A 196 38.85 -11.18 22.16
C GLN A 196 39.98 -11.70 21.29
N LEU A 197 39.87 -11.52 19.98
CA LEU A 197 40.91 -11.89 19.03
C LEU A 197 41.92 -10.75 18.86
N SER A 198 43.17 -11.11 18.61
CA SER A 198 44.24 -10.15 18.36
C SER A 198 44.01 -9.39 17.06
N SER A 199 44.14 -8.06 17.12
CA SER A 199 44.11 -7.20 15.92
C SER A 199 45.39 -7.27 15.07
N THR A 200 46.49 -7.81 15.61
CA THR A 200 47.75 -7.99 14.85
C THR A 200 47.79 -9.27 14.02
N VAL A 201 46.85 -10.19 14.27
CA VAL A 201 46.73 -11.42 13.48
C VAL A 201 45.80 -11.18 12.30
N ALA A 202 46.36 -11.17 11.09
CA ALA A 202 45.60 -10.92 9.87
C ALA A 202 44.45 -11.93 9.68
N SER A 203 43.25 -11.44 9.37
CA SER A 203 42.04 -12.25 9.18
C SER A 203 41.65 -13.11 10.40
N ALA A 204 42.05 -12.72 11.62
CA ALA A 204 41.54 -13.34 12.83
C ALA A 204 40.01 -13.23 12.87
N LYS A 205 39.34 -14.38 12.89
CA LYS A 205 37.88 -14.49 12.95
C LYS A 205 37.50 -15.53 13.98
N PHE A 206 36.46 -15.25 14.76
CA PHE A 206 35.82 -16.29 15.54
C PHE A 206 34.97 -17.11 14.57
N ARG A 207 35.35 -18.36 14.32
CA ARG A 207 34.66 -19.24 13.38
C ARG A 207 33.72 -20.17 14.14
N GLY A 208 32.45 -19.77 14.25
CA GLY A 208 31.40 -20.53 14.91
C GLY A 208 30.01 -19.96 14.60
N THR A 209 28.97 -20.59 15.15
CA THR A 209 27.61 -20.08 15.17
C THR A 209 27.34 -19.36 16.48
N SER A 210 26.69 -18.19 16.45
CA SER A 210 26.20 -17.52 17.66
C SER A 210 24.72 -17.83 17.84
N THR A 211 24.32 -18.30 19.03
CA THR A 211 22.90 -18.49 19.37
C THR A 211 22.20 -17.14 19.58
N ASP A 212 22.94 -16.15 20.08
CA ASP A 212 22.48 -14.77 20.29
C ASP A 212 23.63 -13.79 20.02
N SER A 213 23.34 -12.51 19.76
CA SER A 213 24.34 -11.47 19.54
C SER A 213 23.78 -10.11 19.95
N ASP A 214 24.53 -9.35 20.74
CA ASP A 214 24.12 -7.99 21.14
C ASP A 214 24.07 -7.02 19.95
N ALA A 215 24.97 -7.19 18.97
CA ALA A 215 25.11 -6.35 17.79
C ALA A 215 25.61 -7.10 16.55
N LEU A 216 25.20 -6.65 15.37
CA LEU A 216 25.71 -7.09 14.07
C LEU A 216 26.30 -5.88 13.33
N GLY A 217 27.57 -5.98 12.91
CA GLY A 217 28.25 -4.86 12.25
C GLY A 217 28.42 -3.60 13.12
N GLY A 218 28.40 -3.76 14.45
CA GLY A 218 28.45 -2.65 15.41
C GLY A 218 27.09 -1.97 15.67
N ILE A 219 26.03 -2.43 15.03
CA ILE A 219 24.66 -1.95 15.24
C ILE A 219 23.93 -2.92 16.15
N ALA A 220 23.33 -2.41 17.22
CA ALA A 220 22.51 -3.21 18.13
C ALA A 220 21.42 -3.95 17.35
N VAL A 221 21.19 -5.24 17.65
CA VAL A 221 20.25 -6.08 16.89
C VAL A 221 18.81 -5.51 16.94
N ALA A 222 18.46 -4.76 17.99
CA ALA A 222 17.17 -4.07 18.13
C ALA A 222 16.90 -2.98 17.07
N ASN A 223 17.89 -2.59 16.27
CA ASN A 223 17.75 -1.59 15.20
C ASN A 223 17.50 -2.22 13.81
N PHE A 224 17.30 -3.53 13.72
CA PHE A 224 16.96 -4.23 12.48
C PHE A 224 15.49 -4.63 12.49
N LEU A 225 14.84 -4.59 11.32
CA LEU A 225 13.47 -5.03 11.17
C LEU A 225 13.36 -6.56 11.23
N ARG A 226 12.47 -7.07 12.08
CA ARG A 226 12.16 -8.50 12.18
C ARG A 226 11.12 -8.94 11.16
N SER A 227 11.25 -10.19 10.69
CA SER A 227 10.31 -10.81 9.76
C SER A 227 9.17 -11.59 10.45
N ASP A 228 9.31 -11.88 11.74
CA ASP A 228 8.45 -12.80 12.49
C ASP A 228 7.59 -12.13 13.57
N GLN A 229 7.77 -10.82 13.78
CA GLN A 229 7.06 -10.04 14.77
C GLN A 229 6.76 -8.64 14.22
N ASN A 230 5.80 -7.95 14.84
CA ASN A 230 5.53 -6.56 14.51
C ASN A 230 6.75 -5.71 14.84
N ASP A 231 7.14 -4.85 13.92
CA ASP A 231 8.30 -3.98 14.05
C ASP A 231 8.04 -2.63 13.38
N SER A 232 8.87 -1.64 13.69
CA SER A 232 8.74 -0.28 13.16
C SER A 232 10.10 0.37 12.94
N THR A 233 10.19 1.23 11.92
CA THR A 233 11.34 2.09 11.67
C THR A 233 10.94 3.55 11.79
N THR A 234 11.85 4.40 12.25
CA THR A 234 11.70 5.86 12.25
C THR A 234 12.33 6.53 11.02
N GLY A 235 13.20 5.82 10.30
CA GLY A 235 13.73 6.24 9.00
C GLY A 235 12.86 5.76 7.84
N HIS A 236 13.15 6.23 6.62
CA HIS A 236 12.45 5.77 5.42
C HIS A 236 12.94 4.38 4.97
N LEU A 237 12.03 3.60 4.39
CA LEU A 237 12.34 2.33 3.73
C LEU A 237 12.44 2.57 2.22
N GLU A 238 13.64 2.42 1.64
CA GLU A 238 13.85 2.50 0.19
C GLU A 238 13.72 1.12 -0.46
N ILE A 239 12.86 1.02 -1.48
CA ILE A 239 12.70 -0.18 -2.29
C ILE A 239 13.13 0.17 -3.72
N LEU A 240 14.39 -0.14 -4.05
CA LEU A 240 15.03 0.28 -5.31
C LEU A 240 14.74 -0.66 -6.50
N ASN A 241 13.92 -1.68 -6.30
CA ASN A 241 13.57 -2.63 -7.36
C ASN A 241 12.16 -2.36 -7.88
N ASP A 242 11.95 -2.59 -9.18
CA ASP A 242 10.66 -2.31 -9.82
C ASP A 242 9.54 -3.29 -9.43
N ASN A 243 9.90 -4.47 -8.88
CA ASN A 243 8.93 -5.42 -8.32
C ASN A 243 8.25 -4.89 -7.04
N GLY A 244 8.84 -3.87 -6.41
CA GLY A 244 8.26 -3.06 -5.35
C GLY A 244 7.87 -3.81 -4.08
N LEU A 245 6.70 -3.48 -3.52
CA LEU A 245 6.21 -3.94 -2.21
C LEU A 245 5.00 -4.88 -2.36
N ARG A 246 4.98 -5.95 -1.56
CA ARG A 246 3.84 -6.86 -1.39
C ARG A 246 3.30 -6.79 0.03
N ILE A 247 1.98 -6.73 0.18
CA ILE A 247 1.30 -6.63 1.48
C ILE A 247 0.20 -7.68 1.58
N GLY A 248 0.07 -8.31 2.75
CA GLY A 248 -0.88 -9.39 3.02
C GLY A 248 -0.22 -10.77 2.93
N ALA A 249 -0.71 -11.73 3.72
CA ALA A 249 -0.16 -13.09 3.75
C ALA A 249 -0.26 -13.80 2.39
N GLY A 250 -1.28 -13.46 1.58
CA GLY A 250 -1.43 -13.91 0.19
C GLY A 250 -0.70 -13.04 -0.84
N SER A 251 0.03 -12.00 -0.40
CA SER A 251 0.52 -10.92 -1.27
C SER A 251 -0.61 -10.24 -2.06
N ASP A 252 -1.75 -10.03 -1.39
CA ASP A 252 -2.99 -9.48 -1.96
C ASP A 252 -2.77 -8.10 -2.60
N ILE A 253 -1.98 -7.23 -1.95
CA ILE A 253 -1.65 -5.91 -2.49
C ILE A 253 -0.26 -5.94 -3.13
N GLN A 254 -0.16 -5.37 -4.33
CA GLN A 254 1.08 -5.13 -5.05
C GLN A 254 1.25 -3.64 -5.32
N MET A 255 2.43 -3.11 -4.99
CA MET A 255 2.85 -1.75 -5.35
C MET A 255 4.10 -1.87 -6.21
N THR A 256 4.02 -1.58 -7.51
CA THR A 256 5.07 -1.89 -8.48
C THR A 256 5.38 -0.72 -9.40
N MET A 257 6.56 -0.72 -10.01
CA MET A 257 6.94 0.17 -11.10
C MET A 257 6.92 -0.60 -12.42
N THR A 258 6.43 0.00 -13.49
CA THR A 258 6.53 -0.54 -14.86
C THR A 258 6.89 0.59 -15.81
N GLY A 259 8.15 0.60 -16.26
CA GLY A 259 8.76 1.83 -16.77
C GLY A 259 8.72 2.89 -15.67
N ASP A 260 8.20 4.07 -15.99
CA ASP A 260 8.08 5.18 -15.04
C ASP A 260 6.74 5.21 -14.28
N ASN A 261 5.84 4.24 -14.53
CA ASN A 261 4.49 4.24 -13.94
C ASN A 261 4.44 3.46 -12.62
N PHE A 262 3.95 4.11 -11.56
CA PHE A 262 3.64 3.48 -10.29
C PHE A 262 2.21 2.92 -10.29
N THR A 263 2.04 1.67 -9.86
CA THR A 263 0.73 1.00 -9.78
C THR A 263 0.50 0.44 -8.38
N ILE A 264 -0.69 0.67 -7.82
CA ILE A 264 -1.22 -0.04 -6.65
C ILE A 264 -2.35 -0.95 -7.13
N ALA A 265 -2.26 -2.25 -6.84
CA ALA A 265 -3.26 -3.23 -7.23
C ALA A 265 -3.63 -4.16 -6.07
N ASN A 266 -4.91 -4.44 -5.91
CA ASN A 266 -5.38 -5.62 -5.19
C ASN A 266 -5.55 -6.74 -6.22
N VAL A 267 -4.68 -7.76 -6.16
CA VAL A 267 -4.65 -8.84 -7.15
C VAL A 267 -5.51 -10.03 -6.76
N THR A 268 -6.15 -9.96 -5.60
CA THR A 268 -7.13 -10.95 -5.17
C THR A 268 -8.41 -10.73 -5.97
N SER A 269 -8.96 -11.81 -6.54
CA SER A 269 -10.15 -11.75 -7.41
C SER A 269 -11.31 -11.02 -6.72
N ASN A 270 -11.88 -10.01 -7.38
CA ASN A 270 -12.91 -9.10 -6.86
C ASN A 270 -12.52 -8.33 -5.58
N GLY A 271 -11.23 -8.26 -5.26
CA GLY A 271 -10.71 -7.55 -4.09
C GLY A 271 -10.81 -6.03 -4.28
N ASN A 272 -11.41 -5.36 -3.31
CA ASN A 272 -11.55 -3.90 -3.33
C ASN A 272 -10.26 -3.21 -2.85
N ILE A 273 -10.09 -1.95 -3.20
CA ILE A 273 -9.16 -1.02 -2.54
C ILE A 273 -10.01 0.09 -1.92
N ALA A 274 -9.94 0.25 -0.60
CA ALA A 274 -10.70 1.28 0.11
C ALA A 274 -9.74 2.23 0.85
N PHE A 275 -10.01 3.53 0.72
CA PHE A 275 -9.33 4.56 1.50
C PHE A 275 -10.25 4.99 2.64
N THR A 276 -9.76 4.79 3.87
CA THR A 276 -10.48 5.15 5.09
C THR A 276 -9.78 6.29 5.81
N VAL A 277 -10.56 7.08 6.53
CA VAL A 277 -10.10 8.20 7.37
C VAL A 277 -10.68 8.06 8.78
N ASN A 278 -9.98 8.61 9.77
CA ASN A 278 -10.55 8.79 11.10
C ASN A 278 -11.39 10.06 11.10
N ASP A 279 -12.71 9.92 11.15
CA ASP A 279 -13.66 11.02 11.26
C ASP A 279 -14.23 11.04 12.68
N GLY A 280 -13.73 11.94 13.52
CA GLY A 280 -14.18 12.09 14.91
C GLY A 280 -13.97 10.85 15.80
N GLY A 281 -12.96 10.03 15.53
CA GLY A 281 -12.68 8.78 16.24
C GLY A 281 -13.24 7.52 15.57
N VAL A 282 -14.02 7.67 14.49
CA VAL A 282 -14.61 6.55 13.75
C VAL A 282 -13.89 6.36 12.42
N THR A 283 -13.51 5.12 12.11
CA THR A 283 -12.99 4.77 10.78
C THR A 283 -14.13 4.84 9.76
N THR A 284 -14.02 5.78 8.83
CA THR A 284 -15.00 6.03 7.77
C THR A 284 -14.36 5.81 6.40
N THR A 285 -15.01 5.07 5.52
CA THR A 285 -14.56 4.92 4.13
C THR A 285 -14.89 6.19 3.35
N ALA A 286 -13.88 6.80 2.74
CA ALA A 286 -14.05 8.00 1.91
C ALA A 286 -14.17 7.64 0.41
N LEU A 287 -13.38 6.66 -0.04
CA LEU A 287 -13.32 6.22 -1.43
C LEU A 287 -13.15 4.70 -1.49
N THR A 288 -13.88 4.04 -2.39
CA THR A 288 -13.71 2.62 -2.69
C THR A 288 -13.55 2.42 -4.19
N MET A 289 -12.52 1.67 -4.58
CA MET A 289 -12.38 1.08 -5.90
C MET A 289 -12.84 -0.38 -5.81
N GLU A 290 -13.92 -0.72 -6.51
CA GLU A 290 -14.59 -2.01 -6.42
C GLU A 290 -13.96 -3.03 -7.38
N GLY A 291 -13.45 -4.14 -6.85
CA GLY A 291 -12.76 -5.14 -7.66
C GLY A 291 -13.67 -5.90 -8.62
N SER A 292 -14.96 -6.02 -8.31
CA SER A 292 -15.94 -6.75 -9.14
C SER A 292 -16.50 -5.96 -10.32
N THR A 293 -16.53 -4.63 -10.22
CA THR A 293 -17.14 -3.73 -11.21
C THR A 293 -16.14 -2.76 -11.83
N ALA A 294 -14.95 -2.62 -11.23
CA ALA A 294 -13.97 -1.58 -11.50
C ALA A 294 -14.52 -0.14 -11.29
N ASN A 295 -15.63 0.01 -10.58
CA ASN A 295 -16.20 1.32 -10.28
C ASN A 295 -15.44 2.01 -9.14
N VAL A 296 -15.46 3.34 -9.17
CA VAL A 296 -15.01 4.18 -8.05
C VAL A 296 -16.23 4.79 -7.37
N THR A 297 -16.38 4.50 -6.08
CA THR A 297 -17.45 5.03 -5.24
C THR A 297 -16.87 6.05 -4.26
N ILE A 298 -17.33 7.31 -4.34
CA ILE A 298 -17.06 8.35 -3.34
C ILE A 298 -18.19 8.30 -2.32
N ALA A 299 -17.89 7.94 -1.08
CA ALA A 299 -18.91 7.67 -0.07
C ALA A 299 -19.53 8.94 0.55
N LYS A 300 -18.90 10.09 0.32
CA LYS A 300 -19.28 11.42 0.80
C LYS A 300 -19.30 12.39 -0.38
N ASP A 301 -19.06 13.67 -0.14
CA ASP A 301 -19.08 14.70 -1.18
C ASP A 301 -17.85 14.64 -2.08
N LEU A 302 -18.06 14.81 -3.38
CA LEU A 302 -17.00 15.08 -4.37
C LEU A 302 -16.98 16.58 -4.67
N ARG A 303 -15.85 17.24 -4.40
CA ARG A 303 -15.60 18.62 -4.84
C ARG A 303 -14.48 18.64 -5.87
N VAL A 304 -14.78 19.13 -7.07
CA VAL A 304 -13.79 19.32 -8.15
C VAL A 304 -13.49 20.81 -8.27
N SER A 305 -12.25 21.21 -7.96
CA SER A 305 -11.82 22.62 -8.05
C SER A 305 -11.46 23.05 -9.47
N GLY A 306 -11.12 22.09 -10.33
CA GLY A 306 -10.87 22.29 -11.75
C GLY A 306 -12.08 21.90 -12.61
N ASN A 307 -11.81 21.48 -13.84
CA ASN A 307 -12.84 21.03 -14.77
C ASN A 307 -13.24 19.57 -14.50
N LEU A 308 -14.51 19.26 -14.75
CA LEU A 308 -15.01 17.91 -14.84
C LEU A 308 -15.32 17.59 -16.31
N THR A 309 -14.61 16.62 -16.87
CA THR A 309 -14.90 16.05 -18.19
C THR A 309 -15.47 14.64 -17.98
N ILE A 310 -16.56 14.31 -18.67
CA ILE A 310 -17.21 12.99 -18.59
C ILE A 310 -17.33 12.43 -20.00
N ASP A 311 -16.50 11.44 -20.33
CA ASP A 311 -16.48 10.77 -21.64
C ASP A 311 -17.31 9.47 -21.60
N GLY A 312 -18.57 9.58 -21.17
CA GLY A 312 -19.51 8.47 -21.10
C GLY A 312 -20.84 8.80 -21.77
N ASP A 313 -21.68 7.78 -21.94
CA ASP A 313 -22.97 7.93 -22.64
C ASP A 313 -24.02 8.67 -21.82
N THR A 314 -23.94 8.58 -20.47
CA THR A 314 -24.95 9.13 -19.57
C THR A 314 -24.35 9.78 -18.33
N VAL A 315 -25.04 10.80 -17.83
CA VAL A 315 -24.81 11.39 -16.50
C VAL A 315 -26.12 11.38 -15.75
N THR A 316 -26.17 10.67 -14.61
CA THR A 316 -27.37 10.54 -13.78
C THR A 316 -27.17 11.27 -12.45
N ASN A 317 -27.89 12.37 -12.26
CA ASN A 317 -27.87 13.17 -11.03
C ASN A 317 -29.15 12.96 -10.22
N ASN A 318 -29.10 12.08 -9.21
CA ASN A 318 -30.21 11.82 -8.30
C ASN A 318 -30.21 12.81 -7.13
N THR A 319 -30.48 14.08 -7.42
CA THR A 319 -30.52 15.18 -6.44
C THR A 319 -31.91 15.81 -6.37
N SER A 320 -32.27 16.39 -5.21
CA SER A 320 -33.46 17.23 -5.08
C SER A 320 -33.29 18.60 -5.75
N THR A 321 -32.05 19.07 -5.90
CA THR A 321 -31.74 20.37 -6.50
C THR A 321 -30.46 20.26 -7.31
N LEU A 322 -30.54 20.67 -8.57
CA LEU A 322 -29.40 20.88 -9.45
C LEU A 322 -29.21 22.38 -9.64
N THR A 323 -28.10 22.93 -9.16
CA THR A 323 -27.73 24.33 -9.38
C THR A 323 -26.66 24.40 -10.47
N VAL A 324 -26.89 25.23 -11.47
CA VAL A 324 -25.91 25.57 -12.51
C VAL A 324 -25.65 27.07 -12.42
N GLU A 325 -24.52 27.45 -11.83
CA GLU A 325 -24.12 28.86 -11.69
C GLU A 325 -23.26 29.30 -12.88
N ASP A 326 -23.85 29.25 -14.07
CA ASP A 326 -23.21 29.70 -15.31
C ASP A 326 -24.14 30.63 -16.09
N ASN A 327 -23.56 31.49 -16.92
CA ASN A 327 -24.30 32.35 -17.85
C ASN A 327 -24.87 31.57 -19.04
N ILE A 328 -24.19 30.49 -19.45
CA ILE A 328 -24.53 29.71 -20.64
C ILE A 328 -24.50 28.22 -20.32
N ILE A 329 -25.53 27.50 -20.77
CA ILE A 329 -25.53 26.05 -20.86
C ILE A 329 -25.37 25.70 -22.35
N GLU A 330 -24.19 25.22 -22.75
CA GLU A 330 -23.96 24.75 -24.11
C GLU A 330 -24.48 23.33 -24.27
N LEU A 331 -25.33 23.12 -25.28
CA LEU A 331 -25.83 21.81 -25.68
C LEU A 331 -25.30 21.48 -27.07
N ASN A 332 -25.04 20.20 -27.34
CA ASN A 332 -24.66 19.71 -28.67
C ASN A 332 -23.37 20.32 -29.27
N ARG A 333 -22.43 20.80 -28.43
CA ARG A 333 -21.21 21.53 -28.86
C ARG A 333 -20.33 20.79 -29.88
N ASN A 334 -20.20 19.48 -29.76
CA ASN A 334 -19.18 18.70 -30.50
C ASN A 334 -19.69 18.06 -31.80
N VAL A 335 -20.86 18.47 -32.31
CA VAL A 335 -21.34 18.01 -33.61
C VAL A 335 -20.77 18.89 -34.72
N SER A 336 -19.93 18.29 -35.56
CA SER A 336 -19.08 19.01 -36.54
C SER A 336 -19.46 18.76 -38.00
N SER A 337 -20.52 18.00 -38.29
CA SER A 337 -20.96 17.75 -39.66
C SER A 337 -22.48 17.86 -39.81
N ASN A 338 -22.93 18.35 -40.97
CA ASN A 338 -24.35 18.55 -41.28
C ASN A 338 -25.17 17.25 -41.21
N ALA A 339 -24.54 16.10 -41.48
CA ALA A 339 -25.19 14.79 -41.41
C ALA A 339 -25.33 14.25 -39.97
N GLY A 340 -24.62 14.84 -39.00
CA GLY A 340 -24.65 14.44 -37.59
C GLY A 340 -25.46 15.37 -36.70
N MET A 341 -26.06 16.44 -37.25
CA MET A 341 -26.85 17.40 -36.50
C MET A 341 -28.13 16.72 -35.95
N PRO A 342 -28.34 16.69 -34.62
CA PRO A 342 -29.57 16.17 -34.05
C PRO A 342 -30.74 17.04 -34.43
N ASN A 343 -31.86 16.41 -34.82
CA ASN A 343 -33.11 17.12 -35.10
C ASN A 343 -33.63 17.93 -33.90
N TYR A 344 -33.31 17.49 -32.67
CA TYR A 344 -33.81 18.08 -31.43
C TYR A 344 -32.69 18.18 -30.40
N THR A 345 -32.47 19.38 -29.86
CA THR A 345 -31.48 19.65 -28.80
C THR A 345 -32.13 20.45 -27.68
N GLY A 346 -32.12 19.96 -26.44
CA GLY A 346 -32.72 20.70 -25.33
C GLY A 346 -33.00 19.85 -24.10
N LEU A 347 -34.12 20.17 -23.44
CA LEU A 347 -34.51 19.60 -22.16
C LEU A 347 -35.67 18.61 -22.33
N LYS A 348 -35.54 17.45 -21.67
CA LYS A 348 -36.58 16.43 -21.54
C LYS A 348 -37.12 16.43 -20.11
N VAL A 349 -38.43 16.52 -19.97
CA VAL A 349 -39.13 16.27 -18.71
C VAL A 349 -39.68 14.85 -18.76
N ASN A 350 -39.03 13.94 -18.04
CA ASN A 350 -39.51 12.58 -17.86
C ASN A 350 -40.75 12.59 -16.95
N ARG A 351 -41.84 11.95 -17.40
CA ARG A 351 -43.09 11.92 -16.64
C ARG A 351 -43.35 10.60 -15.88
N GLY A 352 -42.36 9.70 -15.90
CA GLY A 352 -42.37 8.43 -15.16
C GLY A 352 -42.68 7.23 -16.07
N GLU A 353 -41.93 6.14 -15.91
CA GLU A 353 -42.13 4.88 -16.65
C GLU A 353 -43.10 3.92 -15.95
N THR A 354 -43.45 4.18 -14.69
CA THR A 354 -44.22 3.29 -13.81
C THR A 354 -45.73 3.60 -13.76
N SER A 355 -46.18 4.65 -14.45
CA SER A 355 -47.60 4.97 -14.54
C SER A 355 -48.31 4.10 -15.57
N VAL A 356 -49.52 3.66 -15.24
CA VAL A 356 -50.41 2.92 -16.15
C VAL A 356 -51.20 3.85 -17.08
N ALA A 357 -51.13 5.16 -16.87
CA ALA A 357 -51.60 6.15 -17.83
C ALA A 357 -50.46 6.42 -18.82
N THR A 358 -50.77 6.53 -20.11
CA THR A 358 -49.80 6.79 -21.19
C THR A 358 -49.19 8.20 -21.07
N GLU A 359 -48.34 8.40 -20.07
CA GLU A 359 -47.69 9.67 -19.78
C GLU A 359 -46.51 9.83 -20.74
N GLN A 360 -46.74 10.64 -21.77
CA GLN A 360 -45.74 10.98 -22.75
C GLN A 360 -44.76 12.01 -22.15
N ASN A 361 -43.45 11.80 -22.37
CA ASN A 361 -42.42 12.76 -21.98
C ASN A 361 -42.64 14.11 -22.67
N LEU A 362 -42.23 15.19 -22.01
CA LEU A 362 -42.32 16.54 -22.57
C LEU A 362 -40.94 17.03 -22.97
N TYR A 363 -40.90 17.78 -24.05
CA TYR A 363 -39.68 18.30 -24.63
C TYR A 363 -39.78 19.82 -24.76
N TRP A 364 -38.71 20.50 -24.38
CA TRP A 364 -38.45 21.88 -24.76
C TRP A 364 -37.09 21.93 -25.43
N VAL A 365 -37.11 22.04 -26.76
CA VAL A 365 -35.95 21.79 -27.60
C VAL A 365 -35.84 22.79 -28.73
N TRP A 366 -34.63 23.05 -29.17
CA TRP A 366 -34.38 23.56 -30.51
C TRP A 366 -34.72 22.45 -31.50
N ASP A 367 -35.68 22.72 -32.39
CA ASP A 367 -36.20 21.84 -33.41
C ASP A 367 -35.68 22.28 -34.78
N GLU A 368 -34.67 21.56 -35.30
CA GLU A 368 -34.07 21.77 -36.62
C GLU A 368 -34.99 21.34 -37.77
N THR A 369 -36.08 20.62 -37.46
CA THR A 369 -37.02 20.12 -38.48
C THR A 369 -38.12 21.11 -38.82
N PHE A 370 -38.21 22.21 -38.05
CA PHE A 370 -39.13 23.30 -38.33
C PHE A 370 -38.72 24.02 -39.63
N ALA A 371 -39.27 23.53 -40.74
CA ALA A 371 -39.17 24.19 -42.04
C ALA A 371 -39.90 25.54 -41.98
N ASP A 372 -39.29 26.58 -42.56
CA ASP A 372 -39.92 27.90 -42.65
C ASP A 372 -41.27 27.79 -43.36
N ASP A 373 -42.35 27.89 -42.59
CA ASP A 373 -43.73 27.82 -43.06
C ASP A 373 -44.25 29.19 -43.51
N GLY A 374 -43.36 30.19 -43.60
CA GLY A 374 -43.66 31.56 -43.98
C GLY A 374 -44.26 32.40 -42.86
N THR A 375 -44.33 31.87 -41.63
CA THR A 375 -44.84 32.61 -40.46
C THR A 375 -43.74 33.36 -39.70
N THR A 376 -42.46 33.13 -40.03
CA THR A 376 -41.34 33.75 -39.32
C THR A 376 -41.13 35.21 -39.76
N THR A 377 -41.16 36.15 -38.81
CA THR A 377 -41.00 37.59 -39.10
C THR A 377 -39.52 38.00 -39.25
N HIS A 378 -38.60 37.22 -38.69
CA HIS A 378 -37.16 37.51 -38.67
C HIS A 378 -36.30 36.41 -39.34
N GLY A 379 -36.94 35.54 -40.14
CA GLY A 379 -36.33 34.37 -40.76
C GLY A 379 -36.18 33.19 -39.78
N ASN A 380 -36.20 31.95 -40.30
CA ASN A 380 -35.82 30.79 -39.51
C ASN A 380 -34.28 30.70 -39.47
N ALA A 381 -33.71 30.34 -38.32
CA ALA A 381 -32.28 30.03 -38.24
C ALA A 381 -32.04 28.54 -38.56
N GLY A 382 -32.84 27.97 -39.47
CA GLY A 382 -32.89 26.52 -39.70
C GLY A 382 -33.72 25.73 -38.68
N GLY A 383 -34.34 26.39 -37.69
CA GLY A 383 -35.18 25.74 -36.67
C GLY A 383 -35.92 26.73 -35.76
N ALA A 384 -36.61 26.20 -34.75
CA ALA A 384 -37.32 26.98 -33.73
C ALA A 384 -37.29 26.32 -32.35
N TRP A 385 -37.43 27.10 -31.28
CA TRP A 385 -37.69 26.52 -29.96
C TRP A 385 -39.12 26.00 -29.89
N THR A 386 -39.27 24.69 -29.73
CA THR A 386 -40.55 23.99 -29.74
C THR A 386 -40.78 23.30 -28.41
N ALA A 387 -41.98 23.51 -27.84
CA ALA A 387 -42.49 22.74 -26.72
C ALA A 387 -43.50 21.70 -27.24
N PHE A 388 -43.22 20.42 -27.03
CA PHE A 388 -44.11 19.34 -27.48
C PHE A 388 -44.09 18.14 -26.54
N LYS A 389 -45.09 17.27 -26.67
CA LYS A 389 -45.12 15.95 -26.04
C LYS A 389 -44.67 14.86 -27.01
N SER A 390 -44.02 13.84 -26.46
CA SER A 390 -43.55 12.65 -27.18
C SER A 390 -44.65 11.96 -27.98
N GLY A 391 -44.30 11.35 -29.12
CA GLY A 391 -45.19 10.42 -29.86
C GLY A 391 -45.42 9.07 -29.16
N GLY A 392 -44.60 8.74 -28.15
CA GLY A 392 -44.61 7.45 -27.45
C GLY A 392 -43.84 6.32 -28.15
N GLY A 393 -43.72 5.17 -27.49
CA GLY A 393 -43.03 3.98 -28.01
C GLY A 393 -41.50 4.14 -28.09
N GLN A 394 -40.84 3.34 -28.93
CA GLN A 394 -39.38 3.36 -29.10
C GLN A 394 -38.85 4.58 -29.87
N ASN A 395 -39.74 5.33 -30.54
CA ASN A 395 -39.40 6.55 -31.27
C ASN A 395 -40.09 7.76 -30.61
N GLU A 396 -39.62 8.12 -29.40
CA GLU A 396 -40.22 9.17 -28.58
C GLU A 396 -40.39 10.52 -29.31
N LEU A 397 -39.54 10.81 -30.30
CA LEU A 397 -39.52 12.07 -31.04
C LEU A 397 -40.31 12.03 -32.36
N SER A 398 -41.12 10.98 -32.58
CA SER A 398 -41.99 10.89 -33.76
C SER A 398 -43.31 11.66 -33.55
N ALA A 399 -43.77 12.39 -34.57
CA ALA A 399 -45.05 13.11 -34.59
C ALA A 399 -45.33 14.00 -33.34
N PRO A 400 -44.47 15.00 -33.06
CA PRO A 400 -44.62 15.86 -31.89
C PRO A 400 -45.95 16.61 -31.89
N THR A 401 -46.73 16.47 -30.82
CA THR A 401 -47.91 17.33 -30.60
C THR A 401 -47.49 18.51 -29.73
N LEU A 402 -47.74 19.73 -30.19
CA LEU A 402 -47.41 20.95 -29.43
C LEU A 402 -48.11 20.94 -28.07
N VAL A 403 -47.46 21.58 -27.08
CA VAL A 403 -48.01 21.77 -25.74
C VAL A 403 -48.04 23.24 -25.36
N ASP A 404 -48.96 23.61 -24.46
CA ASP A 404 -49.09 24.97 -23.98
C ASP A 404 -47.90 25.39 -23.10
N VAL A 405 -47.44 26.63 -23.30
CA VAL A 405 -46.51 27.30 -22.39
C VAL A 405 -47.32 28.25 -21.50
N ARG A 406 -47.33 28.00 -20.19
CA ARG A 406 -47.98 28.87 -19.21
C ARG A 406 -46.95 29.76 -18.53
N ALA A 407 -47.15 31.07 -18.61
CA ALA A 407 -46.31 32.06 -17.94
C ALA A 407 -47.17 33.26 -17.50
N ASN A 408 -46.71 33.99 -16.48
CA ASN A 408 -47.38 35.21 -16.02
C ASN A 408 -47.29 36.33 -17.08
N ILE A 409 -46.11 36.49 -17.69
CA ILE A 409 -45.85 37.48 -18.73
C ILE A 409 -45.00 36.80 -19.80
N VAL A 410 -45.44 36.91 -21.06
CA VAL A 410 -44.66 36.50 -22.24
C VAL A 410 -44.43 37.74 -23.09
N HIS A 411 -43.17 38.05 -23.36
CA HIS A 411 -42.78 39.10 -24.30
C HIS A 411 -42.55 38.48 -25.67
N ALA A 412 -43.60 38.39 -26.47
CA ALA A 412 -43.55 37.84 -27.82
C ALA A 412 -44.48 38.61 -28.76
N THR A 413 -44.20 38.55 -30.06
CA THR A 413 -45.12 39.01 -31.09
C THR A 413 -46.13 37.91 -31.40
N SER A 414 -47.42 38.15 -31.12
CA SER A 414 -48.48 37.27 -31.61
C SER A 414 -48.67 37.49 -33.12
N THR A 415 -48.61 36.41 -33.90
CA THR A 415 -48.80 36.47 -35.37
C THR A 415 -50.28 36.46 -35.76
N SER A 416 -51.18 36.04 -34.87
CA SER A 416 -52.63 36.04 -35.08
C SER A 416 -53.41 36.09 -33.77
N ALA A 417 -54.46 36.90 -33.70
CA ALA A 417 -55.45 36.81 -32.63
C ALA A 417 -56.46 35.69 -32.94
N GLN A 418 -56.87 34.93 -31.93
CA GLN A 418 -57.90 33.90 -32.08
C GLN A 418 -59.30 34.51 -32.30
N TYR A 419 -59.54 35.70 -31.73
CA TYR A 419 -60.81 36.45 -31.81
C TYR A 419 -60.55 37.85 -32.40
N ALA A 420 -61.59 38.61 -32.74
CA ALA A 420 -61.47 39.83 -33.56
C ALA A 420 -62.06 41.12 -32.95
N ASP A 421 -62.66 41.08 -31.77
CA ASP A 421 -63.30 42.21 -31.11
C ASP A 421 -62.50 42.80 -29.94
N LEU A 422 -62.61 44.13 -29.81
CA LEU A 422 -62.12 44.92 -28.68
C LEU A 422 -63.30 45.16 -27.74
N ALA A 423 -63.21 44.63 -26.53
CA ALA A 423 -64.22 44.81 -25.50
C ALA A 423 -63.65 45.43 -24.22
N GLU A 424 -64.54 45.98 -23.41
CA GLU A 424 -64.24 46.50 -22.08
C GLU A 424 -65.34 46.08 -21.10
N ARG A 425 -64.98 45.86 -19.83
CA ARG A 425 -65.95 45.53 -18.78
C ARG A 425 -66.64 46.79 -18.26
N TYR A 426 -67.98 46.76 -18.17
CA TYR A 426 -68.82 47.83 -17.61
C TYR A 426 -69.86 47.27 -16.66
N GLU A 427 -70.10 47.93 -15.53
CA GLU A 427 -71.11 47.54 -14.53
C GLU A 427 -72.52 47.59 -15.12
N SER A 428 -73.24 46.46 -15.05
CA SER A 428 -74.62 46.31 -15.55
C SER A 428 -75.63 46.34 -14.41
N ASP A 429 -76.74 47.05 -14.58
CA ASP A 429 -77.86 47.08 -13.62
C ASP A 429 -78.87 45.95 -13.80
N CYS A 430 -78.65 45.07 -14.78
CA CYS A 430 -79.53 43.96 -15.13
C CYS A 430 -78.76 42.75 -15.67
N GLU A 431 -79.43 41.60 -15.72
CA GLU A 431 -78.87 40.40 -16.36
C GLU A 431 -78.76 40.58 -17.88
N THR A 432 -77.55 40.37 -18.38
CA THR A 432 -77.23 40.44 -19.80
C THR A 432 -76.73 39.11 -20.32
N GLU A 433 -77.06 38.81 -21.56
CA GLU A 433 -76.60 37.62 -22.27
C GLU A 433 -75.72 38.01 -23.46
N VAL A 434 -74.92 37.07 -23.96
CA VAL A 434 -74.14 37.25 -25.18
C VAL A 434 -75.03 37.76 -26.31
N GLY A 435 -74.58 38.80 -27.00
CA GLY A 435 -75.28 39.45 -28.09
C GLY A 435 -76.35 40.46 -27.71
N ASP A 436 -76.58 40.69 -26.40
CA ASP A 436 -77.44 41.79 -25.96
C ASP A 436 -76.85 43.15 -26.36
N VAL A 437 -77.67 43.99 -26.98
CA VAL A 437 -77.39 45.40 -27.23
C VAL A 437 -77.58 46.18 -25.93
N VAL A 438 -76.56 46.93 -25.53
CA VAL A 438 -76.59 47.75 -24.31
C VAL A 438 -76.53 49.23 -24.65
N MET A 439 -77.03 50.06 -23.73
CA MET A 439 -76.98 51.52 -23.80
C MET A 439 -76.36 52.10 -22.53
N LEU A 440 -75.75 53.27 -22.64
CA LEU A 440 -75.20 53.97 -21.47
C LEU A 440 -76.32 54.51 -20.58
N GLY A 441 -76.16 54.32 -19.27
CA GLY A 441 -77.10 54.76 -18.23
C GLY A 441 -77.87 53.61 -17.57
N GLY A 442 -78.97 53.95 -16.88
CA GLY A 442 -79.64 53.03 -15.96
C GLY A 442 -79.27 53.35 -14.51
N HIS A 443 -79.29 52.34 -13.64
CA HIS A 443 -78.82 52.44 -12.25
C HIS A 443 -77.32 52.10 -12.09
N ALA A 444 -76.66 51.69 -13.17
CA ALA A 444 -75.23 51.40 -13.28
C ALA A 444 -74.62 52.08 -14.52
N GLU A 445 -73.48 51.60 -15.02
CA GLU A 445 -72.80 52.17 -16.20
C GLU A 445 -73.54 51.84 -17.50
N VAL A 446 -73.99 50.59 -17.64
CA VAL A 446 -74.75 50.10 -18.78
C VAL A 446 -76.05 49.42 -18.35
N THR A 447 -77.03 49.46 -19.24
CA THR A 447 -78.29 48.72 -19.10
C THR A 447 -78.68 48.10 -20.45
N LYS A 448 -79.52 47.07 -20.42
CA LYS A 448 -80.06 46.45 -21.64
C LYS A 448 -80.85 47.47 -22.43
N CYS A 449 -80.53 47.62 -23.72
CA CYS A 449 -81.16 48.63 -24.57
C CYS A 449 -82.63 48.29 -24.81
N ASN A 450 -83.54 48.98 -24.12
CA ASN A 450 -84.99 48.74 -24.18
C ASN A 450 -85.74 49.66 -25.17
N LYS A 451 -85.02 50.53 -25.88
CA LYS A 451 -85.59 51.45 -26.88
C LYS A 451 -85.19 51.04 -28.29
N GLU A 452 -86.14 51.12 -29.20
CA GLU A 452 -85.88 51.07 -30.64
C GLU A 452 -85.22 52.40 -31.08
N LEU A 453 -84.29 52.34 -32.05
CA LEU A 453 -83.58 53.51 -32.58
C LEU A 453 -82.91 54.37 -31.48
N CYS A 454 -82.30 53.72 -30.49
CA CYS A 454 -81.75 54.38 -29.32
C CYS A 454 -80.45 55.14 -29.63
N ASP A 455 -80.48 56.47 -29.50
CA ASP A 455 -79.28 57.32 -29.64
C ASP A 455 -78.26 57.15 -28.49
N GLN A 456 -78.60 56.40 -27.44
CA GLN A 456 -77.71 56.10 -26.31
C GLN A 456 -77.05 54.71 -26.42
N VAL A 457 -77.26 54.00 -27.53
CA VAL A 457 -76.68 52.68 -27.73
C VAL A 457 -75.16 52.74 -27.68
N PHE A 458 -74.56 51.76 -27.00
CA PHE A 458 -73.16 51.83 -26.61
C PHE A 458 -72.31 50.71 -27.19
N GLY A 459 -72.80 49.47 -27.08
CA GLY A 459 -72.09 48.30 -27.56
C GLY A 459 -72.93 47.04 -27.46
N VAL A 460 -72.28 45.90 -27.63
CA VAL A 460 -72.92 44.58 -27.58
C VAL A 460 -72.14 43.69 -26.64
N VAL A 461 -72.82 42.89 -25.83
CA VAL A 461 -72.18 41.92 -24.94
C VAL A 461 -71.47 40.84 -25.76
N SER A 462 -70.16 40.72 -25.59
CA SER A 462 -69.30 39.74 -26.23
C SER A 462 -69.06 38.51 -25.34
N GLU A 463 -68.79 37.37 -25.97
CA GLU A 463 -68.44 36.11 -25.30
C GLU A 463 -66.93 35.93 -25.13
N SER A 464 -66.12 36.34 -26.11
CA SER A 464 -64.68 36.04 -26.16
C SER A 464 -63.92 37.10 -26.96
N PRO A 465 -63.67 38.28 -26.36
CA PRO A 465 -62.97 39.36 -27.04
C PRO A 465 -61.52 39.03 -27.35
N ALA A 466 -61.01 39.55 -28.47
CA ALA A 466 -59.59 39.50 -28.85
C ALA A 466 -58.72 40.24 -27.82
N PHE A 467 -59.23 41.37 -27.34
CA PHE A 467 -58.60 42.16 -26.30
C PHE A 467 -59.67 42.69 -25.35
N LEU A 468 -59.53 42.37 -24.06
CA LEU A 468 -60.42 42.83 -23.01
C LEU A 468 -59.74 43.91 -22.17
N MET A 469 -60.26 45.12 -22.26
CA MET A 469 -59.87 46.24 -21.39
C MET A 469 -60.59 46.13 -20.05
N ASN A 470 -59.96 46.64 -18.98
CA ASN A 470 -60.47 46.57 -17.61
C ASN A 470 -60.91 45.16 -17.19
N ALA A 471 -60.16 44.13 -17.62
CA ALA A 471 -60.52 42.72 -17.42
C ALA A 471 -60.76 42.31 -15.96
N SER A 472 -60.21 43.07 -14.99
CA SER A 472 -60.38 42.84 -13.55
C SER A 472 -61.59 43.53 -12.92
N ALA A 473 -62.34 44.35 -13.68
CA ALA A 473 -63.55 45.00 -13.18
C ALA A 473 -64.69 43.98 -13.14
N GLY A 474 -64.93 43.36 -11.97
CA GLY A 474 -66.03 42.42 -11.75
C GLY A 474 -65.96 41.13 -12.59
N ASN A 475 -67.03 40.33 -12.51
CA ASN A 475 -67.23 39.10 -13.29
C ASN A 475 -68.25 39.33 -14.41
N ASN A 476 -68.55 38.32 -15.24
CA ASN A 476 -69.50 38.47 -16.35
C ASN A 476 -70.94 38.79 -15.91
N ASP A 477 -71.32 38.48 -14.68
CA ASP A 477 -72.68 38.71 -14.17
C ASP A 477 -72.89 40.19 -13.80
N THR A 478 -71.86 40.82 -13.23
CA THR A 478 -71.91 42.20 -12.76
C THR A 478 -71.33 43.18 -13.77
N HIS A 479 -70.32 42.75 -14.53
CA HIS A 479 -69.56 43.58 -15.46
C HIS A 479 -69.34 42.84 -16.80
N PRO A 480 -70.40 42.67 -17.61
CA PRO A 480 -70.30 42.00 -18.90
C PRO A 480 -69.24 42.63 -19.81
N MET A 481 -68.68 41.82 -20.71
CA MET A 481 -67.68 42.26 -21.67
C MET A 481 -68.38 42.97 -22.83
N ILE A 482 -68.37 44.30 -22.88
CA ILE A 482 -69.05 45.06 -23.92
C ILE A 482 -68.09 45.31 -25.07
N ALA A 483 -68.37 44.72 -26.22
CA ALA A 483 -67.63 44.98 -27.43
C ALA A 483 -67.96 46.37 -27.98
N LEU A 484 -66.89 47.15 -28.15
CA LEU A 484 -66.94 48.52 -28.67
C LEU A 484 -66.62 48.55 -30.18
N LYS A 485 -65.82 47.58 -30.64
CA LYS A 485 -65.39 47.49 -32.03
C LYS A 485 -64.98 46.08 -32.42
N GLY A 486 -65.31 45.67 -33.64
CA GLY A 486 -64.88 44.39 -34.21
C GLY A 486 -66.05 43.46 -34.50
N ARG A 487 -65.75 42.18 -34.74
CA ARG A 487 -66.77 41.17 -35.10
C ARG A 487 -67.35 40.56 -33.84
N VAL A 488 -68.66 40.70 -33.67
CA VAL A 488 -69.37 40.27 -32.46
C VAL A 488 -70.67 39.60 -32.88
N LEU A 489 -71.10 38.59 -32.13
CA LEU A 489 -72.43 38.02 -32.28
C LEU A 489 -73.45 38.97 -31.65
N VAL A 490 -74.45 39.42 -32.41
CA VAL A 490 -75.53 40.31 -31.95
C VAL A 490 -76.86 39.57 -32.05
N LYS A 491 -77.75 39.73 -31.06
CA LYS A 491 -79.14 39.27 -31.17
C LYS A 491 -79.88 40.11 -32.20
N LEU A 492 -79.91 39.63 -33.44
CA LEU A 492 -80.50 40.36 -34.57
C LEU A 492 -81.86 39.76 -34.93
N THR A 493 -82.91 40.59 -34.91
CA THR A 493 -84.27 40.24 -35.33
C THR A 493 -84.55 40.68 -36.76
N GLY A 494 -85.39 39.94 -37.47
CA GLY A 494 -85.74 40.21 -38.87
C GLY A 494 -84.67 39.79 -39.90
N LYS A 495 -84.97 40.01 -41.17
CA LYS A 495 -84.08 39.74 -42.32
C LYS A 495 -83.14 40.92 -42.57
N GLY A 496 -82.02 40.65 -43.26
CA GLY A 496 -81.06 41.69 -43.62
C GLY A 496 -80.07 41.26 -44.68
N ASN A 497 -79.51 42.21 -45.40
CA ASN A 497 -78.44 42.02 -46.37
C ASN A 497 -77.07 42.40 -45.81
N ALA A 498 -76.02 41.74 -46.30
CA ALA A 498 -74.65 42.09 -45.95
C ALA A 498 -74.38 43.58 -46.25
N GLY A 499 -73.80 44.28 -45.26
CA GLY A 499 -73.46 45.70 -45.33
C GLY A 499 -74.55 46.65 -44.81
N GLU A 500 -75.77 46.17 -44.55
CA GLU A 500 -76.84 47.00 -43.99
C GLU A 500 -76.56 47.37 -42.53
N ARG A 501 -76.99 48.58 -42.14
CA ARG A 501 -76.80 49.12 -40.80
C ARG A 501 -77.78 48.49 -39.83
N ILE A 502 -77.29 48.24 -38.63
CA ILE A 502 -78.11 47.72 -37.54
C ILE A 502 -78.24 48.79 -36.45
N VAL A 503 -79.45 48.89 -35.92
CA VAL A 503 -79.86 49.78 -34.82
C VAL A 503 -80.53 48.94 -33.75
N SER A 504 -80.74 49.50 -32.56
CA SER A 504 -81.47 48.79 -31.51
C SER A 504 -82.94 48.57 -31.91
N ALA A 505 -83.46 47.37 -31.62
CA ALA A 505 -84.87 47.00 -31.78
C ALA A 505 -85.65 47.01 -30.45
N GLY A 506 -84.98 47.38 -29.35
CA GLY A 506 -85.50 47.22 -27.99
C GLY A 506 -85.21 45.81 -27.43
N ASN A 507 -85.48 45.62 -26.14
CA ASN A 507 -85.24 44.36 -25.41
C ASN A 507 -83.82 43.75 -25.54
N GLY A 508 -82.79 44.57 -25.76
CA GLY A 508 -81.42 44.09 -26.00
C GLY A 508 -81.21 43.49 -27.39
N GLU A 509 -82.16 43.63 -28.31
CA GLU A 509 -82.05 43.14 -29.68
C GLU A 509 -81.66 44.27 -30.63
N ALA A 510 -81.11 43.90 -31.78
CA ALA A 510 -80.88 44.77 -32.92
C ALA A 510 -81.80 44.39 -34.08
N ARG A 511 -82.06 45.34 -34.99
CA ARG A 511 -82.65 45.07 -36.31
C ARG A 511 -81.89 45.82 -37.38
N VAL A 512 -82.07 45.42 -38.63
CA VAL A 512 -81.65 46.26 -39.76
C VAL A 512 -82.49 47.53 -39.81
N ALA A 513 -81.83 48.65 -40.08
CA ALA A 513 -82.46 49.96 -40.27
C ALA A 513 -82.43 50.39 -41.73
N ASN A 514 -83.46 51.15 -42.13
CA ASN A 514 -83.39 51.93 -43.35
C ASN A 514 -82.38 53.07 -43.19
N ILE A 515 -81.80 53.53 -44.29
CA ILE A 515 -80.70 54.49 -44.26
C ILE A 515 -81.08 55.85 -43.64
N ASP A 516 -82.34 56.23 -43.77
CA ASP A 516 -82.95 57.45 -43.22
C ASP A 516 -83.23 57.35 -41.72
N GLU A 517 -83.32 56.14 -41.17
CA GLU A 517 -83.42 55.90 -39.72
C GLU A 517 -82.04 55.95 -39.03
N CYS A 518 -80.97 55.78 -39.80
CA CYS A 518 -79.61 55.66 -39.29
C CYS A 518 -79.01 57.03 -38.97
N THR A 519 -78.67 57.26 -37.71
CA THR A 519 -77.89 58.39 -37.25
C THR A 519 -76.51 57.93 -36.80
N THR A 520 -75.58 58.88 -36.66
CA THR A 520 -74.27 58.63 -36.02
C THR A 520 -74.42 58.15 -34.57
N PHE A 521 -75.58 58.34 -33.93
CA PHE A 521 -75.81 58.00 -32.53
C PHE A 521 -76.50 56.64 -32.34
N ASN A 522 -77.45 56.27 -33.20
CA ASN A 522 -78.21 55.02 -33.05
C ASN A 522 -77.66 53.83 -33.83
N THR A 523 -76.69 54.05 -34.73
CA THR A 523 -76.07 52.98 -35.52
C THR A 523 -75.06 52.21 -34.67
N ILE A 524 -75.35 50.92 -34.43
CA ILE A 524 -74.52 50.01 -33.63
C ILE A 524 -73.35 49.49 -34.48
N GLY A 525 -73.66 49.12 -35.72
CA GLY A 525 -72.74 48.43 -36.60
C GLY A 525 -73.41 48.02 -37.91
N ARG A 526 -72.84 47.01 -38.55
CA ARG A 526 -73.35 46.48 -39.82
C ARG A 526 -73.39 44.97 -39.84
N LEU A 527 -74.36 44.45 -40.58
CA LEU A 527 -74.48 43.02 -40.82
C LEU A 527 -73.35 42.54 -41.75
N ILE A 528 -72.64 41.46 -41.39
CA ILE A 528 -71.50 40.97 -42.20
C ILE A 528 -71.96 40.06 -43.35
N LYS A 529 -73.02 39.27 -43.13
CA LYS A 529 -73.57 38.30 -44.09
C LYS A 529 -75.09 38.42 -44.15
N HIS A 530 -75.69 38.09 -45.30
CA HIS A 530 -77.16 38.06 -45.41
C HIS A 530 -77.78 37.17 -44.31
N LYS A 531 -78.84 37.68 -43.68
CA LYS A 531 -79.69 36.96 -42.72
C LYS A 531 -81.06 36.75 -43.35
N TYR A 532 -81.43 35.49 -43.53
CA TYR A 532 -82.67 35.10 -44.22
C TYR A 532 -83.82 34.72 -43.29
N ASN A 533 -83.54 34.37 -42.03
CA ASN A 533 -84.57 34.06 -41.04
C ASN A 533 -85.10 35.36 -40.40
N GLU A 534 -86.37 35.37 -40.00
CA GLU A 534 -86.99 36.51 -39.33
C GLU A 534 -86.83 36.44 -37.80
N GLU A 535 -86.56 35.26 -37.26
CA GLU A 535 -86.37 35.03 -35.82
C GLU A 535 -85.11 35.72 -35.28
N THR A 536 -85.17 36.15 -34.02
CA THR A 536 -84.03 36.70 -33.30
C THR A 536 -82.98 35.60 -33.10
N THR A 537 -81.79 35.79 -33.67
CA THR A 537 -80.68 34.84 -33.56
C THR A 537 -79.35 35.58 -33.42
N LEU A 538 -78.38 34.95 -32.75
CA LEU A 538 -77.01 35.46 -32.69
C LEU A 538 -76.42 35.50 -34.10
N THR A 539 -76.20 36.71 -34.58
CA THR A 539 -75.77 36.99 -35.95
C THR A 539 -74.48 37.80 -35.90
N GLU A 540 -73.46 37.32 -36.62
CA GLU A 540 -72.17 37.99 -36.71
C GLU A 540 -72.32 39.37 -37.38
N CYS A 541 -72.07 40.42 -36.62
CA CYS A 541 -72.09 41.80 -37.08
C CYS A 541 -70.73 42.46 -36.79
N VAL A 542 -70.40 43.51 -37.53
CA VAL A 542 -69.25 44.35 -37.24
C VAL A 542 -69.72 45.59 -36.47
N ILE A 543 -69.31 45.68 -35.21
CA ILE A 543 -69.69 46.73 -34.28
C ILE A 543 -68.69 47.88 -34.33
N GLY A 544 -69.15 49.11 -34.10
CA GLY A 544 -68.32 50.31 -34.13
C GLY A 544 -67.97 50.81 -35.54
N VAL A 545 -68.68 50.31 -36.57
CA VAL A 545 -68.56 50.75 -37.97
C VAL A 545 -69.88 51.41 -38.40
N LYS A 546 -69.92 52.74 -38.35
CA LYS A 546 -71.10 53.58 -38.65
C LYS A 546 -71.30 53.80 -40.15
#